data_AF-A0A3E2MRP2-F1
#
_entry.id   AF-A0A3E2MRP2-F1
#
_cell.length_a   1.000
_cell.length_b   1.000
_cell.length_c   1.000
_cell.angle_alpha   90.00
_cell.angle_beta   90.00
_cell.angle_gamma   90.00
#
_symmetry.space_group_name_H-M   'P 1'
#
loop_
_entity.id
_entity.type
_entity.pdbx_description
1 polymer ?
#
loop_
_entity_poly.entity_id
_entity_poly.type
_entity_poly.pdbx_seq_one_letter_code
_entity_poly.pdbx_strand_id
1 'polypeptide(L)'
;MSQMPHIAVAPDLVASAANQLERIGSALSAANLTAAAPTTTVMAAGADEASTAVAALFGGHAQEYQALVARAEAFHQQFVQLMTTGAGSYAAAEAANTTSLQAVGQELLAAINGPTQAIFGRPLIGDGAAGTVTDPNGGAGGLLYGNGGNGYSETTAGVAGAPVALPG
;
A
#
# COMPACT_ATOMS: atom_id res chain seq x y z
N MET A 1 -30.56 0.85 17.40
CA MET A 1 -29.49 1.31 16.47
C MET A 1 -29.18 0.15 15.54
N SER A 2 -29.70 0.18 14.30
CA SER A 2 -29.35 -0.84 13.30
C SER A 2 -27.90 -0.67 12.89
N GLN A 3 -27.10 -1.73 13.06
CA GLN A 3 -25.77 -1.82 12.48
C GLN A 3 -25.91 -1.71 10.96
N MET A 4 -25.36 -0.65 10.37
CA MET A 4 -25.28 -0.54 8.91
C MET A 4 -24.32 -1.63 8.43
N PRO A 5 -24.70 -2.44 7.41
CA PRO A 5 -23.76 -3.37 6.81
C PRO A 5 -22.64 -2.55 6.17
N HIS A 6 -21.44 -2.62 6.75
CA HIS A 6 -20.23 -2.05 6.18
C HIS A 6 -19.43 -3.20 5.59
N ILE A 7 -19.08 -3.08 4.31
CA ILE A 7 -18.15 -4.00 3.67
C ILE A 7 -16.75 -3.53 4.07
N ALA A 8 -16.18 -4.19 5.07
CA ALA A 8 -14.78 -4.01 5.42
C ALA A 8 -13.93 -4.89 4.49
N VAL A 9 -13.27 -4.28 3.51
CA VAL A 9 -12.17 -4.92 2.77
C VAL A 9 -10.90 -4.59 3.54
N ALA A 10 -10.11 -5.59 3.92
CA ALA A 10 -8.76 -5.37 4.43
C ALA A 10 -7.79 -5.34 3.22
N PRO A 11 -7.32 -4.16 2.78
CA PRO A 11 -6.51 -4.04 1.56
C PRO A 11 -5.25 -4.90 1.63
N ASP A 12 -4.64 -5.02 2.81
CA ASP A 12 -3.46 -5.84 3.05
C ASP A 12 -3.69 -7.34 2.79
N LEU A 13 -4.87 -7.86 3.17
CA LEU A 13 -5.21 -9.27 2.91
C LEU A 13 -5.40 -9.52 1.41
N VAL A 14 -6.01 -8.58 0.69
CA VAL A 14 -6.20 -8.68 -0.77
C VAL A 14 -4.85 -8.60 -1.49
N ALA A 15 -3.97 -7.69 -1.07
CA ALA A 15 -2.62 -7.58 -1.61
C ALA A 15 -1.79 -8.85 -1.34
N SER A 16 -1.88 -9.41 -0.13
CA SER A 16 -1.23 -10.70 0.19
C SER A 16 -1.76 -11.84 -0.67
N ALA A 17 -3.07 -11.92 -0.87
CA ALA A 17 -3.69 -12.94 -1.73
C ALA A 17 -3.24 -12.79 -3.20
N ALA A 18 -3.15 -11.56 -3.71
CA ALA A 18 -2.66 -11.29 -5.07
C ALA A 18 -1.21 -11.79 -5.25
N ASN A 19 -0.32 -11.55 -4.28
CA ASN A 19 1.05 -12.07 -4.28
C ASN A 19 1.10 -13.61 -4.26
N GLN A 20 0.22 -14.26 -3.49
CA GLN A 20 0.13 -15.72 -3.48
C GLN A 20 -0.32 -16.27 -4.83
N LEU A 21 -1.30 -15.63 -5.47
CA LEU A 21 -1.78 -16.00 -6.79
C LEU A 21 -0.71 -15.80 -7.87
N GLU A 22 0.10 -14.73 -7.79
CA GLU A 22 1.24 -14.53 -8.68
C GLU A 22 2.24 -15.69 -8.58
N ARG A 23 2.58 -16.11 -7.35
CA ARG A 23 3.46 -17.27 -7.12
C ARG A 23 2.88 -18.57 -7.67
N ILE A 24 1.58 -18.81 -7.50
CA ILE A 24 0.89 -19.98 -8.06
C ILE A 24 0.94 -19.94 -9.60
N GLY A 25 0.66 -18.78 -10.20
CA GLY A 25 0.69 -18.61 -11.66
C GLY A 25 2.09 -18.88 -12.24
N SER A 26 3.13 -18.38 -11.58
CA SER A 26 4.53 -18.65 -11.96
C SER A 26 4.87 -20.15 -11.88
N ALA A 27 4.49 -20.83 -10.79
CA ALA A 27 4.72 -22.26 -10.63
C ALA A 27 3.99 -23.09 -11.70
N LEU A 28 2.74 -22.71 -12.03
CA LEU A 28 1.95 -23.37 -13.05
C LEU A 28 2.54 -23.18 -14.45
N SER A 29 2.99 -21.97 -14.76
CA SER A 29 3.66 -21.67 -16.04
C SER A 29 4.94 -22.49 -16.21
N ALA A 30 5.78 -22.56 -15.17
CA ALA A 30 6.98 -23.38 -15.18
C ALA A 30 6.68 -24.88 -15.38
N ALA A 31 5.63 -25.39 -14.72
CA ALA A 31 5.20 -26.77 -14.89
C ALA A 31 4.71 -27.05 -16.33
N ASN A 32 3.90 -26.13 -16.89
CA ASN A 32 3.38 -26.28 -18.25
C ASN A 32 4.47 -26.21 -19.32
N LEU A 33 5.46 -25.34 -19.15
CA LEU A 33 6.63 -25.26 -20.02
C LEU A 33 7.46 -26.56 -19.97
N THR A 34 7.63 -27.12 -18.77
CA THR A 34 8.35 -28.40 -18.59
C THR A 34 7.62 -29.56 -19.26
N ALA A 35 6.29 -29.57 -19.19
CA ALA A 35 5.45 -30.60 -19.78
C ALA A 35 5.25 -30.45 -21.31
N ALA A 36 5.53 -29.27 -21.89
CA ALA A 36 5.18 -28.96 -23.28
C ALA A 36 5.83 -29.90 -24.30
N ALA A 37 7.16 -30.02 -24.28
CA ALA A 37 7.87 -30.90 -25.20
C ALA A 37 7.46 -32.39 -25.05
N PRO A 38 7.55 -33.01 -23.86
CA PRO A 38 7.28 -34.44 -23.72
C PRO A 38 5.83 -34.84 -24.05
N THR A 39 4.88 -33.91 -23.98
CA THR A 39 3.47 -34.17 -24.33
C THR A 39 3.12 -33.89 -25.79
N THR A 40 3.86 -33.00 -26.46
CA THR A 40 3.61 -32.66 -27.88
C THR A 40 4.41 -33.53 -28.84
N THR A 41 5.52 -34.12 -28.40
CA THR A 41 6.40 -34.95 -29.24
C THR A 41 6.27 -36.45 -28.93
N VAL A 42 5.05 -36.91 -28.60
CA VAL A 42 4.79 -38.33 -28.32
C VAL A 42 5.05 -39.16 -29.59
N MET A 43 5.86 -40.21 -29.44
CA MET A 43 6.17 -41.12 -30.54
C MET A 43 5.17 -42.27 -30.61
N ALA A 44 4.92 -42.78 -31.82
CA ALA A 44 4.13 -43.99 -32.02
C ALA A 44 4.78 -45.19 -31.30
N ALA A 45 3.97 -45.98 -30.58
CA ALA A 45 4.46 -47.16 -29.86
C ALA A 45 4.88 -48.31 -30.80
N GLY A 46 4.30 -48.35 -32.01
CA GLY A 46 4.58 -49.31 -33.06
C GLY A 46 4.56 -48.66 -34.45
N ALA A 47 4.97 -49.43 -35.46
CA ALA A 47 5.01 -48.98 -36.85
C ALA A 47 3.63 -49.02 -37.56
N ASP A 48 2.59 -49.47 -36.85
CA ASP A 48 1.23 -49.55 -37.38
C ASP A 48 0.55 -48.17 -37.42
N GLU A 49 -0.44 -48.05 -38.30
CA GLU A 49 -1.21 -46.82 -38.50
C GLU A 49 -2.02 -46.45 -37.25
N ALA A 50 -2.44 -47.42 -36.43
CA ALA A 50 -3.19 -47.14 -35.21
C ALA A 50 -2.29 -46.48 -34.15
N SER A 51 -1.08 -47.00 -33.93
CA SER A 51 -0.06 -46.38 -33.07
C SER A 51 0.31 -44.96 -33.53
N THR A 52 0.42 -44.76 -34.84
CA THR A 52 0.69 -43.44 -35.43
C THR A 52 -0.47 -42.47 -35.19
N ALA A 53 -1.71 -42.91 -35.41
CA ALA A 53 -2.91 -42.10 -35.19
C ALA A 53 -3.09 -41.72 -33.71
N VAL A 54 -2.81 -42.66 -32.78
CA VAL A 54 -2.88 -42.39 -31.34
C VAL A 54 -1.82 -41.37 -30.91
N ALA A 55 -0.57 -41.51 -31.37
CA ALA A 55 0.47 -40.53 -31.09
C ALA A 55 0.12 -39.13 -31.62
N ALA A 56 -0.43 -39.05 -32.84
CA ALA A 56 -0.90 -37.80 -33.43
C ALA A 56 -2.06 -37.17 -32.64
N LEU A 57 -3.00 -37.99 -32.13
CA LEU A 57 -4.10 -37.52 -31.29
C LEU A 57 -3.59 -36.88 -30.00
N PHE A 58 -2.68 -37.54 -29.29
CA PHE A 58 -2.12 -37.00 -28.05
C PHE A 58 -1.28 -35.74 -28.30
N GLY A 59 -0.45 -35.73 -29.34
CA GLY A 59 0.33 -34.55 -29.72
C GLY A 59 -0.57 -33.37 -30.08
N GLY A 60 -1.64 -33.59 -30.84
CA GLY A 60 -2.65 -32.58 -31.16
C GLY A 60 -3.36 -32.04 -29.92
N HIS A 61 -3.82 -32.93 -29.03
CA HIS A 61 -4.46 -32.51 -27.77
C HIS A 61 -3.52 -31.70 -26.88
N ALA A 62 -2.23 -32.07 -26.80
CA ALA A 62 -1.24 -31.32 -26.06
C ALA A 62 -1.02 -29.92 -26.64
N GLN A 63 -1.03 -29.76 -27.97
CA GLN A 63 -0.93 -28.44 -28.61
C GLN A 63 -2.14 -27.55 -28.30
N GLU A 64 -3.36 -28.12 -28.35
CA GLU A 64 -4.59 -27.40 -27.96
C GLU A 64 -4.57 -27.01 -26.48
N TYR A 65 -4.10 -27.90 -25.61
CA TYR A 65 -3.91 -27.63 -24.19
C TYR A 65 -2.94 -26.46 -23.96
N GLN A 66 -1.79 -26.44 -24.64
CA GLN A 66 -0.82 -25.34 -24.52
C GLN A 66 -1.42 -24.00 -24.99
N ALA A 67 -2.21 -24.01 -26.07
CA ALA A 67 -2.93 -22.81 -26.53
C ALA A 67 -3.98 -22.33 -25.53
N LEU A 68 -4.67 -23.24 -24.84
CA LEU A 68 -5.62 -22.91 -23.77
C LEU A 68 -4.89 -22.34 -22.54
N VAL A 69 -3.78 -22.95 -22.13
CA VAL A 69 -2.94 -22.48 -21.02
C VAL A 69 -2.47 -21.05 -21.26
N ALA A 70 -2.00 -20.71 -22.45
CA ALA A 70 -1.57 -19.34 -22.76
C ALA A 70 -2.70 -18.31 -22.54
N ARG A 71 -3.94 -18.66 -22.88
CA ARG A 71 -5.11 -17.81 -22.62
C ARG A 71 -5.43 -17.71 -21.13
N ALA A 72 -5.31 -18.82 -20.41
CA ALA A 72 -5.53 -18.87 -18.97
C ALA A 72 -4.48 -18.07 -18.20
N GLU A 73 -3.21 -18.10 -18.62
CA GLU A 73 -2.13 -17.29 -18.04
C GLU A 73 -2.40 -15.79 -18.22
N ALA A 74 -2.81 -15.36 -19.41
CA ALA A 74 -3.18 -13.97 -19.67
C ALA A 74 -4.36 -13.52 -18.79
N PHE A 75 -5.39 -14.36 -18.66
CA PHE A 75 -6.51 -14.09 -17.76
C PHE A 75 -6.06 -13.99 -16.29
N HIS A 76 -5.22 -14.91 -15.84
CA HIS A 76 -4.69 -14.93 -14.47
C HIS A 76 -3.90 -13.67 -14.15
N GLN A 77 -3.04 -13.21 -15.07
CA GLN A 77 -2.30 -11.96 -14.93
C GLN A 77 -3.24 -10.75 -14.80
N GLN A 78 -4.27 -10.67 -15.65
CA GLN A 78 -5.27 -9.60 -15.57
C GLN A 78 -6.04 -9.64 -14.24
N PHE A 79 -6.38 -10.83 -13.76
CA PHE A 79 -7.08 -11.02 -12.49
C PHE A 79 -6.22 -10.54 -11.30
N VAL A 80 -4.96 -10.95 -11.22
CA VAL A 80 -4.02 -10.51 -10.17
C VAL A 80 -3.79 -9.00 -10.22
N GLN A 81 -3.66 -8.43 -11.42
CA GLN A 81 -3.54 -6.99 -11.60
C GLN A 81 -4.77 -6.24 -11.09
N LEU A 82 -5.97 -6.74 -11.40
CA LEU A 82 -7.22 -6.15 -10.96
C LEU A 82 -7.35 -6.20 -9.43
N MET A 83 -7.01 -7.33 -8.80
CA MET A 83 -7.03 -7.46 -7.33
C MET A 83 -6.07 -6.45 -6.66
N THR A 84 -4.85 -6.34 -7.18
CA THR A 84 -3.82 -5.42 -6.65
C THR A 84 -4.27 -3.97 -6.79
N THR A 85 -4.80 -3.60 -7.96
CA THR A 85 -5.29 -2.24 -8.24
C THR A 85 -6.52 -1.91 -7.38
N GLY A 86 -7.42 -2.88 -7.20
CA GLY A 86 -8.59 -2.74 -6.34
C GLY A 86 -8.21 -2.51 -4.88
N ALA A 87 -7.29 -3.29 -4.33
CA ALA A 87 -6.76 -3.10 -2.98
C ALA A 87 -6.15 -1.70 -2.80
N GLY A 88 -5.33 -1.27 -3.75
CA GLY A 88 -4.74 0.07 -3.75
C GLY A 88 -5.78 1.19 -3.77
N SER A 89 -6.88 1.02 -4.50
CA SER A 89 -7.98 1.99 -4.56
C SER A 89 -8.69 2.15 -3.21
N TYR A 90 -8.93 1.05 -2.48
CA TYR A 90 -9.51 1.10 -1.13
C TYR A 90 -8.58 1.80 -0.14
N ALA A 91 -7.29 1.45 -0.13
CA ALA A 91 -6.31 2.10 0.73
C ALA A 91 -6.17 3.61 0.43
N ALA A 92 -6.20 3.99 -0.85
CA ALA A 92 -6.16 5.39 -1.27
C ALA A 92 -7.41 6.16 -0.81
N ALA A 93 -8.60 5.53 -0.86
CA ALA A 93 -9.83 6.16 -0.38
C ALA A 93 -9.80 6.42 1.14
N GLU A 94 -9.27 5.49 1.93
CA GLU A 94 -9.08 5.69 3.38
C GLU A 94 -8.08 6.83 3.67
N ALA A 95 -6.97 6.89 2.94
CA ALA A 95 -5.99 7.97 3.06
C ALA A 95 -6.58 9.34 2.65
N ALA A 96 -7.39 9.39 1.59
CA ALA A 96 -8.04 10.61 1.14
C ALA A 96 -9.07 11.12 2.17
N ASN A 97 -9.85 10.21 2.77
CA ASN A 97 -10.83 10.57 3.79
C ASN A 97 -10.17 11.09 5.07
N THR A 98 -9.09 10.46 5.53
CA THR A 98 -8.33 10.91 6.71
C THR A 98 -7.68 12.28 6.48
N THR A 99 -7.06 12.48 5.31
CA THR A 99 -6.45 13.78 4.92
C THR A 99 -7.50 14.89 4.85
N SER A 100 -8.67 14.60 4.24
CA SER A 100 -9.75 15.58 4.11
C SER A 100 -10.30 15.98 5.48
N LEU A 101 -10.50 15.02 6.38
CA LEU A 101 -10.98 15.30 7.73
C LEU A 101 -9.96 16.10 8.56
N GLN A 102 -8.68 15.79 8.41
CA GLN A 102 -7.59 16.59 9.00
C GLN A 102 -7.64 18.03 8.48
N ALA A 103 -7.70 18.23 7.16
CA ALA A 103 -7.75 19.55 6.51
C ALA A 103 -8.90 20.41 7.04
N VAL A 104 -10.11 19.83 7.13
CA VAL A 104 -11.28 20.50 7.72
C VAL A 104 -11.03 20.87 9.18
N GLY A 105 -10.41 19.97 9.96
CA GLY A 105 -10.03 20.26 11.34
C GLY A 105 -9.04 21.42 11.47
N GLN A 106 -8.04 21.49 10.59
CA GLN A 106 -7.05 22.58 10.58
C GLN A 106 -7.65 23.91 10.11
N GLU A 107 -8.56 23.89 9.13
CA GLU A 107 -9.29 25.07 8.69
C GLU A 107 -10.15 25.64 9.83
N LEU A 108 -10.86 24.77 10.56
CA LEU A 108 -11.66 25.18 11.71
C LEU A 108 -10.78 25.76 12.83
N LEU A 109 -9.65 25.13 13.14
CA LEU A 109 -8.69 25.68 14.10
C LEU A 109 -8.14 27.03 13.66
N ALA A 110 -7.82 27.20 12.37
CA ALA A 110 -7.36 28.47 11.82
C ALA A 110 -8.44 29.56 11.93
N ALA A 111 -9.71 29.23 11.65
CA ALA A 111 -10.83 30.16 11.79
C ALA A 111 -11.06 30.58 13.25
N ILE A 112 -10.96 29.64 14.20
CA ILE A 112 -11.11 29.90 15.64
C ILE A 112 -9.93 30.75 16.16
N ASN A 113 -8.71 30.43 15.75
CA ASN A 113 -7.50 31.09 16.23
C ASN A 113 -7.20 32.43 15.54
N GLY A 114 -7.74 32.66 14.33
CA GLY A 114 -7.46 33.85 13.53
C GLY A 114 -7.59 35.17 14.28
N PRO A 115 -8.73 35.44 14.97
CA PRO A 115 -8.91 36.69 15.71
C PRO A 115 -7.89 36.91 16.82
N THR A 116 -7.59 35.88 17.62
CA THR A 116 -6.61 36.03 18.71
C THR A 116 -5.18 36.07 18.20
N GLN A 117 -4.88 35.35 17.12
CA GLN A 117 -3.58 35.39 16.48
C GLN A 117 -3.30 36.80 15.95
N ALA A 118 -4.32 37.46 15.38
CA ALA A 118 -4.20 38.83 14.87
C ALA A 118 -4.07 39.89 15.98
N ILE A 119 -4.78 39.72 17.10
CA ILE A 119 -4.82 40.72 18.19
C ILE A 119 -3.67 40.51 19.20
N PHE A 120 -3.39 39.26 19.56
CA PHE A 120 -2.49 38.90 20.65
C PHE A 120 -1.21 38.19 20.18
N GLY A 121 -1.05 37.97 18.87
CA GLY A 121 0.08 37.21 18.32
C GLY A 121 0.09 35.74 18.73
N ARG A 122 -1.02 35.23 19.28
CA ARG A 122 -1.12 33.90 19.90
C ARG A 122 -2.45 33.23 19.58
N PRO A 123 -2.48 31.91 19.40
CA PRO A 123 -3.72 31.19 19.12
C PRO A 123 -4.63 31.18 20.35
N LEU A 124 -5.93 30.99 20.15
CA LEU A 124 -6.89 30.85 21.24
C LEU A 124 -6.78 29.44 21.82
N ILE A 125 -6.72 28.44 20.95
CA ILE A 125 -6.60 27.01 21.26
C ILE A 125 -5.54 26.34 20.38
N GLY A 126 -4.77 25.42 20.95
CA GLY A 126 -3.73 24.67 20.25
C GLY A 126 -2.33 24.89 20.82
N ASP A 127 -1.44 23.95 20.52
CA ASP A 127 -0.07 23.96 21.01
C ASP A 127 0.78 25.04 20.31
N GLY A 128 1.81 25.51 21.00
CA GLY A 128 2.76 26.47 20.46
C GLY A 128 3.65 25.87 19.36
N ALA A 129 4.14 26.71 18.45
CA ALA A 129 5.09 26.28 17.42
C ALA A 129 6.38 25.75 18.05
N ALA A 130 6.95 24.66 17.52
CA ALA A 130 8.24 24.17 17.96
C ALA A 130 9.36 25.19 17.68
N GLY A 131 10.35 25.25 18.57
CA GLY A 131 11.52 26.09 18.42
C GLY A 131 12.32 25.73 17.16
N THR A 132 12.97 26.74 16.60
CA THR A 132 13.84 26.63 15.42
C THR A 132 15.29 26.92 15.78
N VAL A 133 16.23 26.71 14.86
CA VAL A 133 17.65 27.08 15.06
C VAL A 133 17.79 28.57 15.42
N THR A 134 16.97 29.43 14.83
CA THR A 134 16.99 30.89 15.02
C THR A 134 16.16 31.37 16.20
N ASP A 135 15.21 30.56 16.66
CA ASP A 135 14.41 30.82 17.86
C ASP A 135 14.31 29.51 18.68
N PRO A 136 15.33 29.21 19.50
CA PRO A 136 15.44 27.90 20.15
C PRO A 136 14.35 27.64 21.18
N ASN A 137 13.70 28.69 21.67
CA ASN A 137 12.61 28.58 22.62
C ASN A 137 11.33 28.30 21.82
N GLY A 138 10.62 27.21 22.16
CA GLY A 138 9.34 26.95 21.54
C GLY A 138 8.32 28.06 21.83
N GLY A 139 7.39 28.28 20.90
CA GLY A 139 6.36 29.29 21.01
C GLY A 139 5.39 29.01 22.16
N ALA A 140 4.76 30.06 22.68
CA ALA A 140 3.72 29.91 23.69
C ALA A 140 2.47 29.22 23.10
N GLY A 141 1.85 28.33 23.88
CA GLY A 141 0.57 27.69 23.53
C GLY A 141 -0.62 28.66 23.54
N GLY A 142 -1.80 28.11 23.23
CA GLY A 142 -3.05 28.86 23.16
C GLY A 142 -3.42 29.60 24.44
N LEU A 143 -4.19 30.67 24.31
CA LEU A 143 -4.64 31.51 25.43
C LEU A 143 -5.59 30.77 26.38
N LEU A 144 -6.44 29.89 25.86
CA LEU A 144 -7.40 29.11 26.66
C LEU A 144 -6.94 27.67 26.86
N TYR A 145 -6.34 27.07 25.84
CA TYR A 145 -5.94 25.66 25.88
C TYR A 145 -4.79 25.39 24.91
N GLY A 146 -3.80 24.62 25.35
CA GLY A 146 -2.65 24.22 24.53
C GLY A 146 -1.35 24.27 25.32
N ASN A 147 -0.44 23.35 25.01
CA ASN A 147 0.90 23.29 25.59
C ASN A 147 1.83 24.27 24.88
N GLY A 148 2.91 24.67 25.56
CA GLY A 148 4.02 25.35 24.89
C GLY A 148 4.67 24.45 23.84
N GLY A 149 5.19 25.06 22.77
CA GLY A 149 5.95 24.33 21.76
C GLY A 149 7.23 23.76 22.34
N ASN A 150 7.67 22.62 21.82
CA ASN A 150 8.94 22.02 22.22
C ASN A 150 10.10 22.97 21.88
N GLY A 151 11.11 23.06 22.73
CA GLY A 151 12.35 23.77 22.41
C GLY A 151 13.14 23.07 21.29
N TYR A 152 13.95 23.83 20.57
CA TYR A 152 14.85 23.29 19.54
C TYR A 152 15.91 22.40 20.20
N SER A 153 16.10 21.18 19.68
CA SER A 153 17.19 20.28 20.06
C SER A 153 18.04 20.00 18.82
N GLU A 154 19.35 20.31 18.88
CA GLU A 154 20.26 19.94 17.80
C GLU A 154 20.37 18.40 17.71
N THR A 155 20.04 17.83 16.55
CA THR A 155 20.17 16.40 16.26
C THR A 155 21.57 15.99 15.79
N THR A 156 22.59 16.83 15.95
CA THR A 156 23.98 16.46 15.65
C THR A 156 24.50 15.49 16.72
N ALA A 157 24.60 14.21 16.38
CA ALA A 157 25.25 13.22 17.21
C ALA A 157 26.74 13.59 17.43
N GLY A 158 27.11 13.94 18.67
CA GLY A 158 28.52 13.97 19.09
C GLY A 158 29.04 15.24 19.77
N VAL A 159 28.23 16.25 20.08
CA VAL A 159 28.66 17.39 20.90
C VAL A 159 27.98 17.38 22.27
N ALA A 160 28.73 16.97 23.29
CA ALA A 160 28.44 17.30 24.68
C ALA A 160 28.79 18.77 24.92
N GLY A 161 27.89 19.54 25.54
CA GLY A 161 28.16 20.93 25.92
C GLY A 161 27.05 21.56 26.78
N ALA A 162 26.99 21.20 28.06
CA ALA A 162 26.28 21.93 29.12
C ALA A 162 27.04 23.26 29.47
N PRO A 163 26.51 24.27 30.23
CA PRO A 163 25.81 24.07 31.51
C PRO A 163 24.62 25.00 31.85
N VAL A 164 23.93 24.54 32.90
CA VAL A 164 23.03 25.23 33.84
C VAL A 164 23.20 26.75 33.97
N ALA A 165 22.10 27.49 34.04
CA ALA A 165 22.06 28.85 34.58
C ALA A 165 21.27 28.87 35.91
N LEU A 166 21.93 29.39 36.95
CA LEU A 166 21.46 29.52 38.33
C LEU A 166 20.35 30.58 38.51
N PRO A 167 19.57 30.55 39.61
CA PRO A 167 18.54 31.53 39.90
C PRO A 167 19.13 32.82 40.51
N GLY A 168 18.59 33.95 40.07
CA GLY A 168 18.77 35.30 40.63
C GLY A 168 17.67 36.21 40.14
#